data_AF-A0A8H3EJJ9-F1
#
_entry.id   AF-A0A8H3EJJ9-F1
#
_cell.length_a   1.000
_cell.length_b   1.000
_cell.length_c   1.000
_cell.angle_alpha   90.00
_cell.angle_beta   90.00
_cell.angle_gamma   90.00
#
_symmetry.space_group_name_H-M   'P 1'
#
loop_
_entity.id
_entity.type
_entity.pdbx_description
1 polymer ?
#
loop_
_entity_poly.entity_id
_entity_poly.type
_entity_poly.pdbx_seq_one_letter_code
_entity_poly.pdbx_strand_id
1 'polypeptide(L)'
;MSATYTCARCLLRQSHVRQLALGGLDSSRLWPSKLRYPLTALTRRSRIHTGQSAQAASAFTAKEPGTQQIGPDISNGDHQRILHRENLLHSYSNSPSPEIRKRAAFIKNHAYCPHPSHHQTRLITSPDDFESRKIKGVTTHPPAHVRFECPDCKIPVYCCEEHWADDYEMHLEVCDVLQQINTDDHDLRSGRFFREFQYPGPQKVEEAMINLSNWDVFLYTREFEAINEPRHLRQATALLTYPITIGSVLHELSPYDMRSSSRLTAEGLKSLTALRYSLHPPRTGGGNDIKGIRLKPPPARIFVLGARAESSLPRAVWVQLSHMFSQAQFHVIFVGPESMANRDSEFPLPERTPSNPFGEIIEADFSHDMKISTYVDYFHNIHRTGYFGPYDPYFDVFVLFHPGLGHPASSHEWEETLPMLLETKCPIISTGYTEWDMKRDIEWVDKKMSGEYDLLLQPGENIFRSLRWDLNEQDPSDITCGNWGVWAFRGKRYETTTKGPV
;
A
#
# COMPACT_ATOMS: atom_id res chain seq x y z
N MET A 1 -3.21 -21.64 24.04
CA MET A 1 -2.19 -20.83 24.74
C MET A 1 -0.86 -21.02 24.04
N SER A 2 -0.52 -20.13 23.09
CA SER A 2 0.83 -19.96 22.57
C SER A 2 1.44 -18.73 23.26
N ALA A 3 2.62 -18.91 23.83
CA ALA A 3 3.35 -17.92 24.61
C ALA A 3 4.28 -17.11 23.70
N THR A 4 3.73 -16.38 22.72
CA THR A 4 4.55 -15.60 21.77
C THR A 4 4.71 -14.13 22.15
N TYR A 5 3.93 -13.58 23.10
CA TYR A 5 3.94 -12.13 23.36
C TYR A 5 3.83 -11.69 24.83
N THR A 6 4.06 -12.56 25.81
CA THR A 6 3.90 -12.19 27.24
C THR A 6 5.21 -11.91 27.95
N CYS A 7 5.41 -10.66 28.39
CA CYS A 7 6.53 -10.21 29.21
C CYS A 7 6.52 -10.86 30.62
N ALA A 8 7.72 -11.11 31.19
CA ALA A 8 7.92 -11.76 32.49
C ALA A 8 7.22 -11.07 33.68
N ARG A 9 6.95 -9.75 33.59
CA ARG A 9 6.15 -9.03 34.61
C ARG A 9 4.68 -9.44 34.62
N CYS A 10 4.14 -9.90 33.49
CA CYS A 10 2.73 -10.29 33.35
C CYS A 10 2.46 -11.68 33.95
N LEU A 11 3.43 -12.60 33.91
CA LEU A 11 3.34 -13.93 34.54
C LEU A 11 3.18 -13.84 36.07
N LEU A 12 3.81 -12.86 36.72
CA LEU A 12 3.73 -12.65 38.16
C LEU A 12 2.39 -12.06 38.64
N ARG A 13 1.65 -11.36 37.78
CA ARG A 13 0.29 -10.88 38.11
C ARG A 13 -0.77 -11.96 37.97
N GLN A 14 -0.59 -12.90 37.04
CA GLN A 14 -1.53 -14.01 36.82
C GLN A 14 -1.58 -15.01 37.98
N SER A 15 -0.48 -15.18 38.74
CA SER A 15 -0.46 -16.07 39.90
C SER A 15 -1.30 -15.55 41.07
N HIS A 16 -1.41 -14.23 41.22
CA HIS A 16 -2.18 -13.58 42.29
C HIS A 16 -3.70 -13.68 42.09
N VAL A 17 -4.16 -13.72 40.83
CA VAL A 17 -5.61 -13.76 40.50
C VAL A 17 -6.18 -15.18 40.66
N ARG A 18 -5.37 -16.21 40.43
CA ARG A 18 -5.82 -17.62 40.54
C ARG A 18 -6.19 -18.06 41.96
N GLN A 19 -5.71 -17.38 43.01
CA GLN A 19 -6.06 -17.73 44.38
C GLN A 19 -7.46 -17.24 44.80
N LEU A 20 -8.08 -16.32 44.07
CA LEU A 20 -9.38 -15.73 44.43
C LEU A 20 -10.59 -16.41 43.77
N ALA A 21 -10.38 -17.26 42.75
CA ALA A 21 -11.47 -17.81 41.93
C ALA A 21 -11.94 -19.23 42.33
N LEU A 22 -11.35 -19.85 43.37
CA LEU A 22 -11.76 -21.18 43.85
C LEU A 22 -12.66 -21.06 45.08
N GLY A 23 -13.91 -20.65 44.86
CA GLY A 23 -14.92 -20.63 45.92
C GLY A 23 -16.32 -20.36 45.37
N GLY A 24 -17.06 -21.41 45.01
CA GLY A 24 -18.49 -21.32 44.74
C GLY A 24 -19.00 -22.32 43.71
N LEU A 25 -19.52 -23.45 44.19
CA LEU A 25 -20.18 -24.52 43.43
C LEU A 25 -21.71 -24.32 43.37
N ASP A 26 -22.28 -24.90 42.30
CA ASP A 26 -23.55 -25.63 42.19
C ASP A 26 -24.93 -24.95 41.98
N SER A 27 -25.54 -25.35 40.85
CA SER A 27 -26.81 -26.12 40.73
C SER A 27 -27.71 -25.60 39.58
N SER A 28 -27.73 -26.30 38.44
CA SER A 28 -28.76 -27.25 37.98
C SER A 28 -30.16 -26.68 37.65
N ARG A 29 -30.59 -26.79 36.38
CA ARG A 29 -31.68 -27.70 35.88
C ARG A 29 -32.23 -27.32 34.50
N LEU A 30 -32.50 -28.38 33.74
CA LEU A 30 -33.06 -28.50 32.38
C LEU A 30 -34.60 -28.37 32.37
N TRP A 31 -35.21 -27.90 31.27
CA TRP A 31 -35.96 -28.68 30.23
C TRP A 31 -36.86 -27.81 29.31
N PRO A 32 -37.45 -28.31 28.20
CA PRO A 32 -37.48 -27.61 26.90
C PRO A 32 -38.90 -27.34 26.38
N SER A 33 -39.03 -26.76 25.18
CA SER A 33 -39.69 -27.41 24.01
C SER A 33 -40.33 -26.46 22.97
N LYS A 34 -40.23 -26.92 21.71
CA LYS A 34 -41.16 -26.77 20.57
C LYS A 34 -41.09 -25.55 19.63
N LEU A 35 -40.29 -25.77 18.58
CA LEU A 35 -40.52 -25.50 17.15
C LEU A 35 -41.97 -25.22 16.70
N ARG A 36 -42.12 -24.22 15.82
CA ARG A 36 -43.03 -24.21 14.65
C ARG A 36 -42.68 -23.05 13.68
N TYR A 37 -42.31 -23.39 12.45
CA TYR A 37 -42.40 -22.54 11.24
C TYR A 37 -43.45 -23.18 10.30
N PRO A 38 -44.12 -22.41 9.43
CA PRO A 38 -43.60 -22.30 8.07
C PRO A 38 -43.78 -20.93 7.37
N LEU A 39 -42.74 -20.60 6.59
CA LEU A 39 -42.69 -20.07 5.21
C LEU A 39 -43.90 -19.31 4.64
N THR A 40 -43.64 -18.08 4.19
CA THR A 40 -44.22 -17.53 2.95
C THR A 40 -43.15 -16.76 2.17
N ALA A 41 -43.05 -17.09 0.88
CA ALA A 41 -42.17 -16.48 -0.09
C ALA A 41 -42.73 -15.13 -0.55
N LEU A 42 -41.87 -14.12 -0.65
CA LEU A 42 -42.14 -12.89 -1.40
C LEU A 42 -40.90 -12.51 -2.21
N THR A 43 -41.10 -12.55 -3.52
CA THR A 43 -40.25 -12.01 -4.57
C THR A 43 -40.11 -10.50 -4.41
N ARG A 44 -38.88 -9.99 -4.42
CA ARG A 44 -38.64 -8.56 -4.66
C ARG A 44 -37.35 -8.33 -5.43
N ARG A 45 -37.54 -7.89 -6.67
CA ARG A 45 -36.55 -7.21 -7.51
C ARG A 45 -35.96 -6.04 -6.71
N SER A 46 -34.63 -5.90 -6.69
CA SER A 46 -33.98 -4.65 -6.30
C SER A 46 -32.67 -4.46 -7.06
N ARG A 47 -32.47 -3.21 -7.46
CA ARG A 47 -31.43 -2.66 -8.34
C ARG A 47 -30.02 -2.96 -7.84
N ILE A 48 -29.15 -3.28 -8.79
CA ILE A 48 -27.70 -3.35 -8.62
C ILE A 48 -27.20 -1.91 -8.45
N HIS A 49 -26.75 -1.56 -7.25
CA HIS A 49 -25.93 -0.39 -6.99
C HIS A 49 -24.46 -0.85 -7.00
N THR A 50 -23.76 -0.51 -8.06
CA THR A 50 -22.30 -0.45 -8.10
C THR A 50 -21.85 0.76 -7.27
N GLY A 51 -20.93 0.57 -6.32
CA GLY A 51 -20.49 1.70 -5.50
C GLY A 51 -19.40 1.39 -4.48
N GLN A 52 -18.20 1.90 -4.80
CA GLN A 52 -17.27 2.57 -3.87
C GLN A 52 -16.43 1.71 -2.92
N SER A 53 -15.38 1.10 -3.47
CA SER A 53 -14.17 0.68 -2.76
C SER A 53 -13.03 1.72 -2.82
N ALA A 54 -13.29 2.94 -3.30
CA ALA A 54 -12.27 3.95 -3.59
C ALA A 54 -11.87 4.87 -2.41
N GLN A 55 -12.41 4.68 -1.21
CA GLN A 55 -12.27 5.69 -0.13
C GLN A 55 -11.16 5.41 0.90
N ALA A 56 -10.39 4.33 0.78
CA ALA A 56 -9.24 4.08 1.66
C ALA A 56 -8.05 5.06 1.41
N ALA A 57 -8.08 5.86 0.33
CA ALA A 57 -6.99 6.76 -0.05
C ALA A 57 -7.10 8.20 0.50
N SER A 58 -8.04 8.51 1.41
CA SER A 58 -8.27 9.90 1.87
C SER A 58 -7.15 10.49 2.77
N ALA A 59 -6.15 9.69 3.14
CA ALA A 59 -5.11 10.07 4.11
C ALA A 59 -4.01 11.01 3.56
N PHE A 60 -4.00 11.33 2.27
CA PHE A 60 -3.01 12.23 1.66
C PHE A 60 -3.65 13.41 0.91
N THR A 61 -4.37 14.26 1.64
CA THR A 61 -4.64 15.63 1.22
C THR A 61 -3.62 16.58 1.87
N ALA A 62 -2.34 16.35 1.60
CA ALA A 62 -1.32 17.38 1.83
C ALA A 62 -1.38 18.34 0.66
N LYS A 63 -2.03 19.49 0.87
CA LYS A 63 -1.99 20.62 -0.07
C LYS A 63 -0.51 20.99 -0.29
N GLU A 64 0.01 20.83 -1.52
CA GLU A 64 1.37 21.28 -1.84
C GLU A 64 1.49 22.78 -1.54
N PRO A 65 2.51 23.25 -0.79
CA PRO A 65 2.88 24.65 -0.80
C PRO A 65 3.50 24.95 -2.17
N GLY A 66 2.82 25.80 -2.94
CA GLY A 66 3.25 26.19 -4.28
C GLY A 66 4.70 26.67 -4.30
N THR A 67 5.40 26.29 -5.37
CA THR A 67 6.76 26.65 -5.72
C THR A 67 6.91 28.18 -5.77
N GLN A 68 7.25 28.80 -4.65
CA GLN A 68 7.71 30.19 -4.63
C GLN A 68 9.20 30.20 -4.95
N GLN A 69 9.52 30.81 -6.09
CA GLN A 69 10.88 31.21 -6.43
C GLN A 69 11.47 32.01 -5.25
N ILE A 70 12.62 31.55 -4.76
CA ILE A 70 13.32 32.14 -3.62
C ILE A 70 13.86 33.51 -4.04
N GLY A 71 13.12 34.57 -3.70
CA GLY A 71 13.67 35.90 -3.48
C GLY A 71 14.10 36.02 -2.01
N PRO A 72 15.15 36.79 -1.67
CA PRO A 72 15.57 36.97 -0.30
C PRO A 72 14.66 38.02 0.34
N ASP A 73 13.50 37.61 0.85
CA ASP A 73 12.75 38.44 1.79
C ASP A 73 12.23 37.59 2.95
N ILE A 74 12.82 37.87 4.10
CA ILE A 74 12.47 37.32 5.40
C ILE A 74 11.14 37.95 5.79
N SER A 75 10.04 37.26 5.54
CA SER A 75 8.77 37.49 6.23
C SER A 75 8.21 36.17 6.71
N ASN A 76 8.37 35.91 8.01
CA ASN A 76 7.72 34.83 8.75
C ASN A 76 6.20 34.89 8.54
N GLY A 77 5.69 34.15 7.56
CA GLY A 77 4.30 33.75 7.51
C GLY A 77 4.09 32.70 8.59
N ASP A 78 3.51 33.11 9.70
CA ASP A 78 3.15 32.26 10.83
C ASP A 78 2.16 31.19 10.34
N HIS A 79 2.66 30.01 9.97
CA HIS A 79 1.82 28.81 9.88
C HIS A 79 1.32 28.55 11.28
N GLN A 80 0.13 29.07 11.60
CA GLN A 80 -0.45 29.04 12.93
C GLN A 80 -0.52 27.59 13.40
N ARG A 81 0.43 27.21 14.26
CA ARG A 81 0.58 25.84 14.77
C ARG A 81 -0.67 25.49 15.58
N ILE A 82 -1.46 24.56 15.05
CA ILE A 82 -2.77 24.20 15.61
C ILE A 82 -2.59 23.25 16.80
N LEU A 83 -1.60 22.35 16.74
CA LEU A 83 -1.34 21.37 17.79
C LEU A 83 0.12 21.35 18.26
N HIS A 84 0.28 21.16 19.56
CA HIS A 84 1.59 21.04 20.18
C HIS A 84 2.06 19.58 20.15
N ARG A 85 3.38 19.37 20.08
CA ARG A 85 4.00 18.04 19.95
C ARG A 85 3.66 17.07 21.09
N GLU A 86 3.37 17.62 22.26
CA GLU A 86 3.07 16.88 23.49
C GLU A 86 1.58 16.55 23.65
N ASN A 87 0.71 17.12 22.80
CA ASN A 87 -0.74 16.93 22.85
C ASN A 87 -1.29 16.64 21.45
N LEU A 88 -1.04 15.41 20.99
CA LEU A 88 -1.45 14.93 19.66
C LEU A 88 -2.57 13.88 19.73
N LEU A 89 -2.85 13.32 20.91
CA LEU A 89 -3.87 12.30 21.07
C LEU A 89 -5.21 12.94 21.45
N HIS A 90 -6.16 12.97 20.51
CA HIS A 90 -7.50 13.48 20.75
C HIS A 90 -8.58 12.48 20.35
N SER A 91 -9.75 12.60 20.97
CA SER A 91 -10.99 11.97 20.49
C SER A 91 -11.26 12.36 19.05
N TYR A 92 -11.55 11.37 18.21
CA TYR A 92 -11.88 11.58 16.79
C TYR A 92 -13.10 12.50 16.65
N SER A 93 -14.15 12.31 17.46
CA SER A 93 -15.35 13.16 17.44
C SER A 93 -15.10 14.58 17.89
N ASN A 94 -14.31 14.78 18.94
CA ASN A 94 -14.04 16.09 19.53
C ASN A 94 -12.67 16.65 19.09
N SER A 95 -12.13 16.14 17.98
CA SER A 95 -10.81 16.53 17.51
C SER A 95 -10.80 18.00 17.09
N PRO A 96 -9.68 18.71 17.29
CA PRO A 96 -9.55 20.10 16.87
C PRO A 96 -9.60 20.26 15.35
N SER A 97 -9.15 19.25 14.59
CA SER A 97 -9.19 19.27 13.13
C SER A 97 -10.58 18.94 12.55
N PRO A 98 -11.13 19.77 11.65
CA PRO A 98 -12.42 19.49 11.01
C PRO A 98 -12.40 18.23 10.12
N GLU A 99 -11.25 17.87 9.55
CA GLU A 99 -11.12 16.68 8.70
C GLU A 99 -11.24 15.39 9.51
N ILE A 100 -10.58 15.32 10.67
CA ILE A 100 -10.66 14.17 11.56
C ILE A 100 -12.10 14.01 12.10
N ARG A 101 -12.78 15.12 12.41
CA ARG A 101 -14.22 15.06 12.78
C ARG A 101 -15.11 14.52 11.66
N LYS A 102 -14.85 14.92 10.40
CA LYS A 102 -15.57 14.36 9.24
C LYS A 102 -15.30 12.86 9.09
N ARG A 103 -14.04 12.44 9.24
CA ARG A 103 -13.64 11.03 9.23
C ARG A 103 -14.34 10.25 10.35
N ALA A 104 -14.41 10.80 11.55
CA ALA A 104 -15.12 10.22 12.69
C ALA A 104 -16.63 10.03 12.40
N ALA A 105 -17.27 11.04 11.82
CA ALA A 105 -18.67 10.96 11.42
C ALA A 105 -18.89 9.91 10.32
N PHE A 106 -17.97 9.82 9.36
CA PHE A 106 -18.01 8.79 8.33
C PHE A 106 -17.93 7.39 8.92
N ILE A 107 -16.95 7.13 9.80
CA ILE A 107 -16.78 5.87 10.51
C ILE A 107 -18.05 5.51 11.28
N LYS A 108 -18.61 6.44 12.05
CA LYS A 108 -19.85 6.21 12.82
C LYS A 108 -21.08 5.87 11.96
N ASN A 109 -21.08 6.28 10.69
CA ASN A 109 -22.20 6.03 9.78
C ASN A 109 -22.03 4.77 8.95
N HIS A 110 -20.80 4.32 8.69
CA HIS A 110 -20.52 3.21 7.77
C HIS A 110 -19.97 1.97 8.47
N ALA A 111 -19.18 2.14 9.52
CA ALA A 111 -18.58 1.02 10.23
C ALA A 111 -19.56 0.34 11.17
N TYR A 112 -19.43 -0.98 11.26
CA TYR A 112 -20.24 -1.83 12.13
C TYR A 112 -19.41 -2.34 13.30
N CYS A 113 -20.08 -2.59 14.43
CA CYS A 113 -19.45 -3.13 15.62
C CYS A 113 -18.87 -4.53 15.36
N PRO A 114 -17.59 -4.81 15.70
CA PRO A 114 -16.93 -6.10 15.45
C PRO A 114 -17.36 -7.20 16.43
N HIS A 115 -18.17 -6.88 17.44
CA HIS A 115 -18.56 -7.80 18.52
C HIS A 115 -19.32 -9.05 17.99
N PRO A 116 -19.02 -10.26 18.49
CA PRO A 116 -19.65 -11.51 18.04
C PRO A 116 -21.16 -11.62 18.27
N SER A 117 -21.76 -10.71 19.03
CA SER A 117 -23.22 -10.70 19.27
C SER A 117 -24.02 -10.21 18.05
N HIS A 118 -23.38 -9.49 17.12
CA HIS A 118 -24.03 -8.93 15.93
C HIS A 118 -23.96 -9.86 14.72
N HIS A 119 -24.98 -9.80 13.85
CA HIS A 119 -24.95 -10.52 12.58
C HIS A 119 -23.79 -10.05 11.68
N GLN A 120 -23.24 -11.00 10.92
CA GLN A 120 -22.21 -10.76 9.90
C GLN A 120 -22.73 -9.79 8.82
N THR A 121 -21.93 -8.77 8.49
CA THR A 121 -22.30 -7.74 7.49
C THR A 121 -21.54 -7.90 6.18
N ARG A 122 -20.30 -8.40 6.22
CA ARG A 122 -19.44 -8.57 5.05
C ARG A 122 -18.89 -9.98 4.93
N LEU A 123 -18.43 -10.33 3.74
CA LEU A 123 -17.74 -11.59 3.51
C LEU A 123 -16.40 -11.58 4.24
N ILE A 124 -16.06 -12.72 4.85
CA ILE A 124 -14.78 -12.91 5.52
C ILE A 124 -13.70 -12.89 4.45
N THR A 125 -12.73 -12.00 4.63
CA THR A 125 -11.67 -11.78 3.66
C THR A 125 -10.40 -12.52 4.11
N SER A 126 -10.07 -12.46 5.40
CA SER A 126 -8.96 -13.20 6.02
C SER A 126 -9.45 -14.12 7.15
N PRO A 127 -8.68 -15.17 7.52
CA PRO A 127 -9.02 -16.01 8.67
C PRO A 127 -9.01 -15.26 10.00
N ASP A 128 -8.11 -14.28 10.13
CA ASP A 128 -7.92 -13.45 11.34
C ASP A 128 -8.86 -12.23 11.37
N ASP A 129 -9.79 -12.15 10.42
CA ASP A 129 -10.77 -11.08 10.32
C ASP A 129 -11.73 -11.10 11.53
N PHE A 130 -12.02 -9.95 12.14
CA PHE A 130 -12.96 -9.85 13.25
C PHE A 130 -14.36 -10.34 12.88
N GLU A 131 -14.75 -10.23 11.61
CA GLU A 131 -16.03 -10.75 11.09
C GLU A 131 -16.09 -12.28 11.09
N SER A 132 -14.96 -12.99 11.11
CA SER A 132 -14.93 -14.46 11.18
C SER A 132 -15.56 -15.01 12.47
N ARG A 133 -15.59 -14.18 13.52
CA ARG A 133 -16.17 -14.50 14.83
C ARG A 133 -17.68 -14.41 14.85
N LYS A 134 -18.30 -13.77 13.86
CA LYS A 134 -19.76 -13.61 13.76
C LYS A 134 -20.38 -14.83 13.08
N ILE A 135 -20.70 -15.84 13.89
CA ILE A 135 -21.27 -17.10 13.39
C ILE A 135 -22.77 -16.93 13.11
N LYS A 136 -23.18 -17.28 11.89
CA LYS A 136 -24.60 -17.32 11.50
C LYS A 136 -25.36 -18.33 12.35
N GLY A 137 -26.38 -17.86 13.07
CA GLY A 137 -27.26 -18.70 13.91
C GLY A 137 -26.94 -18.69 15.41
N VAL A 138 -25.78 -18.17 15.82
CA VAL A 138 -25.43 -17.91 17.23
C VAL A 138 -25.55 -16.41 17.56
N THR A 139 -25.26 -15.57 16.58
CA THR A 139 -25.43 -14.11 16.64
C THR A 139 -26.91 -13.75 16.88
N THR A 140 -27.16 -12.89 17.88
CA THR A 140 -28.51 -12.59 18.38
C THR A 140 -29.01 -11.20 17.99
N HIS A 141 -28.10 -10.24 17.74
CA HIS A 141 -28.45 -8.84 17.53
C HIS A 141 -28.26 -8.40 16.07
N PRO A 142 -29.12 -7.47 15.58
CA PRO A 142 -28.90 -6.87 14.27
C PRO A 142 -27.58 -6.08 14.26
N PRO A 143 -26.93 -5.90 13.10
CA PRO A 143 -25.73 -5.09 12.99
C PRO A 143 -25.95 -3.68 13.53
N ALA A 144 -25.07 -3.23 14.41
CA ALA A 144 -25.10 -1.88 14.97
C ALA A 144 -23.87 -1.09 14.52
N HIS A 145 -24.07 0.19 14.25
CA HIS A 145 -22.98 1.10 13.89
C HIS A 145 -22.13 1.46 15.10
N VAL A 146 -20.84 1.74 14.85
CA VAL A 146 -19.90 2.17 15.89
C VAL A 146 -20.29 3.55 16.42
N ARG A 147 -20.22 3.72 17.74
CA ARG A 147 -20.57 4.97 18.43
C ARG A 147 -19.66 5.26 19.61
N PHE A 148 -19.25 4.21 20.31
CA PHE A 148 -18.38 4.27 21.48
C PHE A 148 -16.92 4.40 21.06
N GLU A 149 -16.24 5.40 21.63
CA GLU A 149 -14.81 5.64 21.44
C GLU A 149 -14.03 5.04 22.59
N CYS A 150 -13.00 4.27 22.27
CA CYS A 150 -12.14 3.67 23.30
C CYS A 150 -11.44 4.77 24.13
N PRO A 151 -11.37 4.63 25.46
CA PRO A 151 -10.65 5.57 26.32
C PRO A 151 -9.16 5.74 26.00
N ASP A 152 -8.49 4.73 25.45
CA ASP A 152 -7.04 4.75 25.23
C ASP A 152 -6.67 5.19 23.81
N CYS A 153 -7.23 4.55 22.78
CA CYS A 153 -6.94 4.91 21.38
C CYS A 153 -7.80 6.06 20.84
N LYS A 154 -8.90 6.41 21.52
CA LYS A 154 -9.77 7.55 21.20
C LYS A 154 -10.42 7.50 19.79
N ILE A 155 -10.52 6.31 19.21
CA ILE A 155 -11.17 6.01 17.93
C ILE A 155 -12.51 5.27 18.19
N PRO A 156 -13.58 5.56 17.43
CA PRO A 156 -14.83 4.81 17.52
C PRO A 156 -14.69 3.41 16.92
N VAL A 157 -14.83 2.36 17.75
CA VAL A 157 -14.66 0.95 17.33
C VAL A 157 -15.89 0.09 17.65
N TYR A 158 -16.58 0.36 18.76
CA TYR A 158 -17.72 -0.44 19.22
C TYR A 158 -19.02 0.38 19.22
N CYS A 159 -20.18 -0.29 19.25
CA CYS A 159 -21.46 0.41 19.34
C CYS A 159 -21.79 0.92 20.76
N CYS A 160 -21.30 0.26 21.81
CA CYS A 160 -21.52 0.61 23.22
C CYS A 160 -20.31 0.18 24.08
N GLU A 161 -20.28 0.68 25.32
CA GLU A 161 -19.23 0.37 26.31
C GLU A 161 -19.23 -1.10 26.72
N GLU A 162 -20.40 -1.72 26.85
CA GLU A 162 -20.55 -3.14 27.23
C GLU A 162 -19.86 -4.05 26.22
N HIS A 163 -20.14 -3.89 24.92
CA HIS A 163 -19.49 -4.67 23.87
C HIS A 163 -17.98 -4.42 23.76
N TRP A 164 -17.52 -3.21 24.11
CA TRP A 164 -16.08 -2.93 24.20
C TRP A 164 -15.44 -3.63 25.40
N ALA A 165 -16.11 -3.65 26.55
CA ALA A 165 -15.63 -4.32 27.75
C ALA A 165 -15.60 -5.85 27.59
N ASP A 166 -16.60 -6.42 26.91
CA ASP A 166 -16.67 -7.85 26.61
C ASP A 166 -15.56 -8.29 25.63
N ASP A 167 -15.24 -7.45 24.64
CA ASP A 167 -14.21 -7.72 23.60
C ASP A 167 -12.87 -7.03 23.90
N TYR A 168 -12.65 -6.63 25.16
CA TYR A 168 -11.50 -5.82 25.56
C TYR A 168 -10.16 -6.50 25.26
N GLU A 169 -10.07 -7.81 25.46
CA GLU A 169 -8.84 -8.58 25.19
C GLU A 169 -8.41 -8.52 23.73
N MET A 170 -9.37 -8.60 22.80
CA MET A 170 -9.09 -8.50 21.36
C MET A 170 -8.83 -7.06 20.95
N HIS A 171 -9.55 -6.11 21.55
CA HIS A 171 -9.28 -4.70 21.31
C HIS A 171 -7.86 -4.30 21.71
N LEU A 172 -7.33 -4.86 22.81
CA LEU A 172 -5.96 -4.60 23.26
C LEU A 172 -4.90 -4.97 22.22
N GLU A 173 -5.14 -5.97 21.37
CA GLU A 173 -4.18 -6.36 20.32
C GLU A 173 -3.99 -5.26 19.26
N VAL A 174 -5.03 -4.46 19.00
CA VAL A 174 -5.03 -3.39 18.00
C VAL A 174 -5.00 -1.98 18.60
N CYS A 175 -5.30 -1.84 19.90
CA CYS A 175 -5.46 -0.54 20.56
C CYS A 175 -4.22 0.35 20.44
N ASP A 176 -3.02 -0.20 20.65
CA ASP A 176 -1.76 0.55 20.55
C ASP A 176 -1.52 1.06 19.13
N VAL A 177 -1.86 0.26 18.12
CA VAL A 177 -1.75 0.66 16.71
C VAL A 177 -2.76 1.74 16.38
N LEU A 178 -4.01 1.61 16.84
CA LEU A 178 -5.04 2.62 16.68
C LEU A 178 -4.66 3.95 17.35
N GLN A 179 -4.06 3.90 18.54
CA GLN A 179 -3.54 5.07 19.22
C GLN A 179 -2.41 5.73 18.42
N GLN A 180 -1.53 4.93 17.82
CA GLN A 180 -0.47 5.41 16.96
C GLN A 180 -1.04 6.10 15.70
N ILE A 181 -2.03 5.50 15.04
CA ILE A 181 -2.70 6.10 13.86
C ILE A 181 -3.31 7.45 14.24
N ASN A 182 -4.02 7.50 15.37
CA ASN A 182 -4.62 8.73 15.86
C ASN A 182 -3.58 9.84 16.06
N THR A 183 -2.46 9.49 16.71
CA THR A 183 -1.35 10.42 16.97
C THR A 183 -0.72 10.92 15.67
N ASP A 184 -0.48 10.01 14.72
CA ASP A 184 0.15 10.32 13.43
C ASP A 184 -0.78 11.21 12.57
N ASP A 185 -2.09 10.96 12.59
CA ASP A 185 -3.11 11.74 11.87
C ASP A 185 -3.25 13.17 12.39
N HIS A 186 -3.20 13.36 13.71
CA HIS A 186 -3.20 14.69 14.32
C HIS A 186 -1.89 15.42 14.08
N ASP A 187 -0.76 14.70 14.05
CA ASP A 187 0.55 15.30 13.76
C ASP A 187 0.59 15.89 12.34
N LEU A 188 0.05 15.18 11.35
CA LEU A 188 -0.05 15.69 9.96
C LEU A 188 -0.90 16.97 9.86
N ARG A 189 -1.88 17.13 10.75
CA ARG A 189 -2.80 18.28 10.80
C ARG A 189 -2.41 19.31 11.86
N SER A 190 -1.25 19.14 12.48
CA SER A 190 -0.74 20.05 13.52
C SER A 190 -0.30 21.41 12.96
N GLY A 191 -0.05 21.49 11.64
CA GLY A 191 0.49 22.67 10.98
C GLY A 191 1.99 22.89 11.23
N ARG A 192 2.70 21.90 11.79
CA ARG A 192 4.15 21.98 11.94
C ARG A 192 4.86 21.91 10.58
N PHE A 193 6.07 22.43 10.53
CA PHE A 193 6.97 22.18 9.41
C PHE A 193 7.50 20.74 9.46
N PHE A 194 7.39 20.01 8.36
CA PHE A 194 7.84 18.63 8.23
C PHE A 194 9.19 18.59 7.55
N ARG A 195 10.25 18.45 8.35
CA ARG A 195 11.62 18.28 7.85
C ARG A 195 11.81 16.95 7.14
N GLU A 196 11.06 15.94 7.56
CA GLU A 196 11.03 14.60 6.97
C GLU A 196 10.57 14.56 5.50
N PHE A 197 9.92 15.62 5.00
CA PHE A 197 9.55 15.75 3.58
C PHE A 197 10.58 16.55 2.77
N GLN A 198 11.68 16.98 3.40
CA GLN A 198 12.82 17.56 2.71
C GLN A 198 13.71 16.43 2.18
N TYR A 199 13.56 16.15 0.88
CA TYR A 199 14.30 15.07 0.25
C TYR A 199 15.68 15.50 -0.25
N PRO A 200 16.71 14.64 -0.14
CA PRO A 200 18.02 14.92 -0.69
C PRO A 200 17.98 14.93 -2.22
N GLY A 201 18.84 15.76 -2.81
CA GLY A 201 19.06 15.81 -4.25
C GLY A 201 19.88 14.63 -4.78
N PRO A 202 20.45 14.77 -6.00
CA PRO A 202 21.45 13.84 -6.52
C PRO A 202 22.62 13.70 -5.54
N GLN A 203 23.16 12.48 -5.39
CA GLN A 203 24.34 12.27 -4.54
C GLN A 203 25.51 13.11 -5.07
N LYS A 204 26.13 13.90 -4.18
CA LYS A 204 27.25 14.79 -4.53
C LYS A 204 28.48 14.00 -4.99
N VAL A 205 28.62 12.78 -4.48
CA VAL A 205 29.65 11.83 -4.87
C VAL A 205 28.95 10.72 -5.64
N GLU A 206 29.20 10.65 -6.95
CA GLU A 206 28.62 9.63 -7.84
C GLU A 206 29.03 8.19 -7.43
N GLU A 207 30.05 8.05 -6.58
CA GLU A 207 30.57 6.77 -6.05
C GLU A 207 29.97 6.35 -4.70
N ALA A 208 29.06 7.16 -4.12
CA ALA A 208 28.47 6.85 -2.83
C ALA A 208 27.54 5.64 -2.93
N MET A 209 28.06 4.46 -2.55
CA MET A 209 27.29 3.22 -2.58
C MET A 209 26.04 3.31 -1.70
N ILE A 210 24.88 3.06 -2.31
CA ILE A 210 23.60 2.99 -1.61
C ILE A 210 23.49 1.61 -0.96
N ASN A 211 23.10 1.58 0.31
CA ASN A 211 22.86 0.32 1.02
C ASN A 211 21.36 0.15 1.30
N LEU A 212 20.80 -0.94 0.78
CA LEU A 212 19.37 -1.24 0.77
C LEU A 212 18.96 -2.30 1.81
N SER A 213 19.74 -2.49 2.87
CA SER A 213 19.49 -3.54 3.87
C SER A 213 18.28 -3.23 4.78
N ASN A 214 18.06 -1.97 5.13
CA ASN A 214 16.95 -1.51 5.96
C ASN A 214 16.69 -0.01 5.70
N TRP A 215 15.61 0.53 6.28
CA TRP A 215 15.27 1.95 6.17
C TRP A 215 16.37 2.88 6.72
N ASP A 216 16.90 2.61 7.90
CA ASP A 216 17.85 3.52 8.57
C ASP A 216 19.15 3.68 7.78
N VAL A 217 19.72 2.57 7.30
CA VAL A 217 20.97 2.57 6.53
C VAL A 217 20.73 3.15 5.14
N PHE A 218 19.58 2.91 4.53
CA PHE A 218 19.21 3.54 3.26
C PHE A 218 19.14 5.07 3.40
N LEU A 219 18.39 5.57 4.40
CA LEU A 219 18.25 7.00 4.64
C LEU A 219 19.59 7.66 4.94
N TYR A 220 20.46 6.97 5.71
CA TYR A 220 21.81 7.43 5.98
C TYR A 220 22.68 7.52 4.71
N THR A 221 22.73 6.46 3.90
CA THR A 221 23.55 6.43 2.68
C THR A 221 23.07 7.38 1.59
N ARG A 222 21.78 7.75 1.60
CA ARG A 222 21.21 8.76 0.71
C ARG A 222 21.26 10.19 1.28
N GLU A 223 21.93 10.42 2.40
CA GLU A 223 22.11 11.75 3.02
C GLU A 223 20.78 12.44 3.37
N PHE A 224 19.77 11.68 3.81
CA PHE A 224 18.56 12.27 4.39
C PHE A 224 18.89 12.99 5.71
N GLU A 225 18.11 14.01 6.08
CA GLU A 225 18.22 14.60 7.42
C GLU A 225 17.99 13.50 8.47
N ALA A 226 18.81 13.47 9.52
CA ALA A 226 18.77 12.42 10.52
C ALA A 226 17.41 12.38 11.24
N ILE A 227 16.63 11.34 10.99
CA ILE A 227 15.32 11.12 11.60
C ILE A 227 15.48 10.25 12.85
N ASN A 228 15.47 10.87 14.03
CA ASN A 228 15.61 10.14 15.30
C ASN A 228 14.28 9.70 15.91
N GLU A 229 13.17 10.32 15.51
CA GLU A 229 11.86 10.02 16.06
C GLU A 229 11.11 8.99 15.22
N PRO A 230 10.59 7.91 15.84
CA PRO A 230 9.89 6.86 15.09
C PRO A 230 8.66 7.41 14.36
N ARG A 231 7.97 8.42 14.93
CA ARG A 231 6.82 9.08 14.27
C ARG A 231 7.19 9.73 12.95
N HIS A 232 8.28 10.50 12.94
CA HIS A 232 8.74 11.19 11.72
C HIS A 232 9.17 10.16 10.66
N LEU A 233 9.79 9.06 11.09
CA LEU A 233 10.17 7.97 10.20
C LEU A 233 8.94 7.31 9.56
N ARG A 234 7.85 7.11 10.30
CA ARG A 234 6.58 6.60 9.75
C ARG A 234 6.01 7.51 8.66
N GLN A 235 6.04 8.83 8.87
CA GLN A 235 5.56 9.79 7.88
C GLN A 235 6.42 9.79 6.62
N ALA A 236 7.74 9.77 6.75
CA ALA A 236 8.66 9.70 5.62
C ALA A 236 8.48 8.40 4.81
N THR A 237 8.45 7.26 5.49
CA THR A 237 8.38 5.93 4.87
C THR A 237 7.03 5.68 4.19
N ALA A 238 5.95 6.28 4.66
CA ALA A 238 4.63 6.15 4.04
C ALA A 238 4.57 6.67 2.59
N LEU A 239 5.36 7.70 2.27
CA LEU A 239 5.46 8.22 0.89
C LEU A 239 6.58 7.52 0.11
N LEU A 240 7.74 7.35 0.74
CA LEU A 240 8.93 6.78 0.08
C LEU A 240 8.78 5.30 -0.26
N THR A 241 7.91 4.56 0.43
CA THR A 241 7.76 3.11 0.21
C THR A 241 7.52 2.75 -1.26
N TYR A 242 6.78 3.56 -2.02
CA TYR A 242 6.44 3.28 -3.42
C TYR A 242 7.66 3.29 -4.35
N PRO A 243 8.36 4.42 -4.54
CA PRO A 243 9.56 4.45 -5.39
C PRO A 243 10.68 3.57 -4.82
N ILE A 244 10.87 3.53 -3.50
CA ILE A 244 11.99 2.77 -2.91
C ILE A 244 11.77 1.27 -3.02
N THR A 245 10.52 0.77 -2.97
CA THR A 245 10.26 -0.66 -3.23
C THR A 245 10.67 -1.04 -4.64
N ILE A 246 10.32 -0.22 -5.66
CA ILE A 246 10.73 -0.44 -7.05
C ILE A 246 12.26 -0.42 -7.16
N GLY A 247 12.89 0.63 -6.62
CA GLY A 247 14.34 0.76 -6.59
C GLY A 247 15.01 -0.44 -5.93
N SER A 248 14.49 -0.91 -4.80
CA SER A 248 15.06 -2.04 -4.05
C SER A 248 15.11 -3.34 -4.85
N VAL A 249 14.14 -3.58 -5.73
CA VAL A 249 14.09 -4.78 -6.59
C VAL A 249 15.02 -4.64 -7.80
N LEU A 250 15.07 -3.45 -8.40
CA LEU A 250 15.77 -3.16 -9.65
C LEU A 250 17.23 -2.72 -9.48
N HIS A 251 17.65 -2.34 -8.27
CA HIS A 251 19.00 -1.87 -8.00
C HIS A 251 20.02 -3.03 -8.05
N GLU A 252 21.28 -2.75 -8.42
CA GLU A 252 22.32 -3.79 -8.50
C GLU A 252 22.64 -4.37 -7.12
N LEU A 253 22.70 -3.52 -6.09
CA LEU A 253 22.88 -3.87 -4.66
C LEU A 253 21.55 -4.21 -3.98
N SER A 254 20.61 -4.80 -4.72
CA SER A 254 19.33 -5.24 -4.17
C SER A 254 19.55 -6.16 -2.96
N PRO A 255 18.73 -6.04 -1.89
CA PRO A 255 18.80 -6.96 -0.76
C PRO A 255 18.31 -8.38 -1.14
N TYR A 256 17.72 -8.53 -2.32
CA TYR A 256 17.24 -9.81 -2.86
C TYR A 256 18.30 -10.47 -3.74
N ASP A 257 18.92 -11.52 -3.21
CA ASP A 257 19.98 -12.36 -3.79
C ASP A 257 19.54 -13.84 -3.95
N MET A 258 20.39 -14.73 -4.45
CA MET A 258 20.15 -16.19 -4.52
C MET A 258 20.66 -16.97 -3.29
N ARG A 259 21.27 -16.30 -2.30
CA ARG A 259 21.72 -16.95 -1.06
C ARG A 259 20.55 -17.63 -0.34
N SER A 260 20.82 -18.67 0.44
CA SER A 260 19.81 -19.57 1.04
C SER A 260 18.72 -18.89 1.89
N SER A 261 18.97 -17.68 2.38
CA SER A 261 18.00 -16.86 3.12
C SER A 261 17.23 -15.85 2.25
N SER A 262 17.46 -15.85 0.94
CA SER A 262 16.98 -14.83 0.04
C SER A 262 15.91 -15.34 -0.93
N ARG A 263 15.01 -14.43 -1.31
CA ARG A 263 13.73 -14.71 -1.98
C ARG A 263 13.82 -14.74 -3.51
N LEU A 264 14.99 -14.49 -4.10
CA LEU A 264 15.13 -14.41 -5.57
C LEU A 264 15.21 -15.82 -6.19
N THR A 265 14.40 -16.08 -7.21
CA THR A 265 14.43 -17.35 -7.95
C THR A 265 15.51 -17.34 -9.05
N ALA A 266 15.83 -18.50 -9.61
CA ALA A 266 16.76 -18.60 -10.75
C ALA A 266 16.25 -17.83 -11.98
N GLU A 267 14.94 -17.89 -12.26
CA GLU A 267 14.32 -17.10 -13.33
C GLU A 267 14.30 -15.61 -12.99
N GLY A 268 14.11 -15.28 -11.71
CA GLY A 268 14.29 -13.95 -11.13
C GLY A 268 15.66 -13.36 -11.46
N LEU A 269 16.72 -14.11 -11.17
CA LEU A 269 18.09 -13.68 -11.46
C LEU A 269 18.28 -13.43 -12.95
N LYS A 270 17.86 -14.35 -13.83
CA LYS A 270 17.99 -14.16 -15.30
C LYS A 270 17.26 -12.91 -15.79
N SER A 271 16.06 -12.64 -15.28
CA SER A 271 15.25 -11.50 -15.71
C SER A 271 15.76 -10.17 -15.14
N LEU A 272 16.02 -10.12 -13.84
CA LEU A 272 16.40 -8.88 -13.16
C LEU A 272 17.86 -8.50 -13.40
N THR A 273 18.77 -9.46 -13.63
CA THR A 273 20.19 -9.13 -13.92
C THR A 273 20.31 -8.29 -15.18
N ALA A 274 19.51 -8.57 -16.20
CA ALA A 274 19.58 -7.83 -17.45
C ALA A 274 19.03 -6.40 -17.31
N LEU A 275 17.93 -6.21 -16.56
CA LEU A 275 17.46 -4.87 -16.17
C LEU A 275 18.47 -4.13 -15.29
N ARG A 276 19.02 -4.79 -14.27
CA ARG A 276 20.05 -4.22 -13.39
C ARG A 276 21.25 -3.73 -14.18
N TYR A 277 21.70 -4.51 -15.18
CA TYR A 277 22.79 -4.14 -16.07
C TYR A 277 22.44 -2.93 -16.94
N SER A 278 21.23 -2.88 -17.52
CA SER A 278 20.75 -1.72 -18.29
C SER A 278 20.64 -0.44 -17.45
N LEU A 279 20.27 -0.57 -16.17
CA LEU A 279 20.10 0.55 -15.23
C LEU A 279 21.41 1.02 -14.59
N HIS A 280 22.48 0.21 -14.62
CA HIS A 280 23.81 0.57 -14.14
C HIS A 280 24.83 0.37 -15.27
N PRO A 281 24.77 1.17 -16.34
CA PRO A 281 25.74 1.06 -17.41
C PRO A 281 27.15 1.27 -16.84
N PRO A 282 28.15 0.47 -17.29
CA PRO A 282 29.50 0.62 -16.80
C PRO A 282 30.00 2.02 -17.15
N ARG A 283 30.72 2.63 -16.20
CA ARG A 283 31.37 3.93 -16.39
C ARG A 283 32.17 3.93 -17.67
N THR A 284 31.59 4.55 -18.68
CA THR A 284 32.22 4.69 -19.97
C THR A 284 32.91 6.03 -19.90
N GLY A 285 34.24 6.01 -19.85
CA GLY A 285 35.10 7.19 -19.92
C GLY A 285 34.99 7.85 -21.29
N GLY A 286 33.79 8.30 -21.65
CA GLY A 286 33.53 9.10 -22.82
C GLY A 286 34.25 10.41 -22.66
N GLY A 287 35.51 10.45 -23.08
CA GLY A 287 36.21 11.71 -23.28
C GLY A 287 35.45 12.58 -24.29
N ASN A 288 35.74 13.87 -24.31
CA ASN A 288 35.19 14.87 -25.24
C ASN A 288 35.52 14.60 -26.73
N ASP A 289 35.98 13.41 -27.08
CA ASP A 289 36.44 13.03 -28.41
C ASP A 289 35.31 12.31 -29.18
N ILE A 290 35.12 12.68 -30.44
CA ILE A 290 33.95 12.30 -31.28
C ILE A 290 33.84 10.78 -31.51
N LYS A 291 34.96 10.04 -31.34
CA LYS A 291 35.01 8.57 -31.42
C LYS A 291 34.48 7.85 -30.17
N GLY A 292 34.24 8.58 -29.07
CA GLY A 292 33.75 8.07 -27.79
C GLY A 292 32.25 8.32 -27.56
N ILE A 293 31.54 8.95 -28.50
CA ILE A 293 30.10 9.21 -28.40
C ILE A 293 29.36 7.86 -28.46
N ARG A 294 29.02 7.31 -27.30
CA ARG A 294 28.10 6.19 -27.20
C ARG A 294 26.68 6.73 -27.03
N LEU A 295 25.73 6.08 -27.69
CA LEU A 295 24.32 6.43 -27.55
C LEU A 295 23.91 6.24 -26.09
N LYS A 296 23.28 7.27 -25.51
CA LYS A 296 22.62 7.15 -24.20
C LYS A 296 21.58 6.03 -24.31
N PRO A 297 21.52 5.08 -23.35
CA PRO A 297 20.50 4.05 -23.38
C PRO A 297 19.10 4.67 -23.37
N PRO A 298 18.10 4.01 -23.96
CA PRO A 298 16.72 4.47 -23.89
C PRO A 298 16.26 4.55 -22.43
N PRO A 299 15.30 5.43 -22.11
CA PRO A 299 14.76 5.51 -20.76
C PRO A 299 14.04 4.21 -20.40
N ALA A 300 14.28 3.72 -19.18
CA ALA A 300 13.57 2.58 -18.63
C ALA A 300 12.11 2.97 -18.33
N ARG A 301 11.16 2.19 -18.84
CA ARG A 301 9.72 2.45 -18.65
C ARG A 301 9.19 1.65 -17.48
N ILE A 302 8.59 2.35 -16.53
CA ILE A 302 7.97 1.75 -15.34
C ILE A 302 6.46 1.94 -15.46
N PHE A 303 5.76 0.87 -15.79
CA PHE A 303 4.30 0.87 -15.93
C PHE A 303 3.66 0.57 -14.57
N VAL A 304 3.12 1.59 -13.92
CA VAL A 304 2.35 1.46 -12.68
C VAL A 304 0.88 1.30 -13.05
N LEU A 305 0.36 0.08 -12.95
CA LEU A 305 -1.01 -0.23 -13.33
C LEU A 305 -1.94 -0.25 -12.12
N GLY A 306 -3.19 0.18 -12.33
CA GLY A 306 -4.15 0.35 -11.25
C GLY A 306 -3.75 1.49 -10.31
N ALA A 307 -3.01 2.49 -10.81
CA ALA A 307 -2.51 3.60 -10.00
C ALA A 307 -3.67 4.39 -9.38
N ARG A 308 -3.59 4.60 -8.07
CA ARG A 308 -4.53 5.38 -7.25
C ARG A 308 -3.72 6.45 -6.52
N ALA A 309 -3.49 6.28 -5.22
CA ALA A 309 -2.73 7.19 -4.38
C ALA A 309 -1.29 7.42 -4.87
N GLU A 310 -0.73 6.47 -5.62
CA GLU A 310 0.63 6.53 -6.18
C GLU A 310 0.79 7.63 -7.22
N SER A 311 -0.29 7.86 -7.99
CA SER A 311 -0.34 8.89 -9.03
C SER A 311 -0.42 10.30 -8.44
N SER A 312 -0.97 10.44 -7.23
CA SER A 312 -1.10 11.69 -6.48
C SER A 312 0.10 11.99 -5.58
N LEU A 313 1.12 11.13 -5.54
CA LEU A 313 2.32 11.38 -4.75
C LEU A 313 3.08 12.61 -5.28
N PRO A 314 3.66 13.43 -4.38
CA PRO A 314 4.47 14.58 -4.77
C PRO A 314 5.64 14.15 -5.67
N ARG A 315 5.94 14.95 -6.71
CA ARG A 315 6.95 14.56 -7.71
C ARG A 315 8.35 14.42 -7.12
N ALA A 316 8.65 15.19 -6.09
CA ALA A 316 9.90 15.08 -5.32
C ALA A 316 10.12 13.69 -4.70
N VAL A 317 9.03 12.94 -4.40
CA VAL A 317 9.09 11.56 -3.89
C VAL A 317 9.51 10.61 -5.02
N TRP A 318 8.88 10.72 -6.20
CA TRP A 318 9.22 9.89 -7.36
C TRP A 318 10.64 10.15 -7.88
N VAL A 319 11.10 11.40 -7.84
CA VAL A 319 12.48 11.76 -8.21
C VAL A 319 13.52 11.02 -7.36
N GLN A 320 13.20 10.61 -6.12
CA GLN A 320 14.12 9.81 -5.32
C GLN A 320 14.47 8.47 -5.97
N LEU A 321 13.58 7.91 -6.79
CA LEU A 321 13.90 6.73 -7.59
C LEU A 321 15.02 7.04 -8.59
N SER A 322 14.93 8.14 -9.34
CA SER A 322 16.00 8.53 -10.28
C SER A 322 17.33 8.79 -9.57
N HIS A 323 17.30 9.38 -8.37
CA HIS A 323 18.52 9.61 -7.60
C HIS A 323 19.20 8.34 -7.09
N MET A 324 18.52 7.18 -7.13
CA MET A 324 19.16 5.89 -6.84
C MET A 324 19.97 5.35 -8.02
N PHE A 325 19.76 5.88 -9.24
CA PHE A 325 20.42 5.43 -10.46
C PHE A 325 21.03 6.65 -11.18
N SER A 326 22.32 6.90 -10.96
CA SER A 326 22.99 8.13 -11.42
C SER A 326 23.02 8.33 -12.95
N GLN A 327 22.87 7.25 -13.73
CA GLN A 327 23.04 7.29 -15.20
C GLN A 327 21.81 6.82 -15.98
N ALA A 328 20.78 6.33 -15.30
CA ALA A 328 19.56 5.84 -15.95
C ALA A 328 18.51 6.94 -16.03
N GLN A 329 17.76 6.95 -17.13
CA GLN A 329 16.56 7.79 -17.26
C GLN A 329 15.32 6.94 -17.08
N PHE A 330 14.30 7.50 -16.45
CA PHE A 330 13.05 6.82 -16.17
C PHE A 330 11.87 7.49 -16.86
N HIS A 331 10.97 6.68 -17.39
CA HIS A 331 9.64 7.08 -17.79
C HIS A 331 8.63 6.31 -16.93
N VAL A 332 8.05 6.96 -15.93
CA VAL A 332 7.04 6.37 -15.07
C VAL A 332 5.67 6.61 -15.71
N ILE A 333 4.94 5.53 -15.98
CA ILE A 333 3.68 5.54 -16.71
C ILE A 333 2.59 5.04 -15.75
N PHE A 334 1.73 5.94 -15.29
CA PHE A 334 0.55 5.60 -14.50
C PHE A 334 -0.61 5.24 -15.42
N VAL A 335 -1.20 4.07 -15.24
CA VAL A 335 -2.37 3.60 -16.00
C VAL A 335 -3.45 3.16 -15.02
N GLY A 336 -4.63 3.75 -15.13
CA GLY A 336 -5.80 3.29 -14.38
C GLY A 336 -6.94 4.30 -14.42
N PRO A 337 -8.20 3.83 -14.25
CA PRO A 337 -9.36 4.72 -14.22
C PRO A 337 -9.34 5.71 -13.05
N GLU A 338 -8.67 5.34 -11.95
CA GLU A 338 -8.56 6.14 -10.72
C GLU A 338 -7.22 6.91 -10.63
N SER A 339 -6.43 6.96 -11.71
CA SER A 339 -5.10 7.60 -11.73
C SER A 339 -5.12 9.14 -11.66
N MET A 340 -6.30 9.74 -11.67
CA MET A 340 -6.51 11.17 -11.44
C MET A 340 -7.33 11.44 -10.16
N ALA A 341 -7.58 10.42 -9.33
CA ALA A 341 -8.21 10.61 -8.04
C ALA A 341 -7.36 11.55 -7.18
N ASN A 342 -8.01 12.50 -6.49
CA ASN A 342 -7.37 13.54 -5.66
C ASN A 342 -6.53 14.59 -6.41
N ARG A 343 -6.62 14.65 -7.74
CA ARG A 343 -5.97 15.67 -8.58
C ARG A 343 -6.99 16.64 -9.19
N ASP A 344 -7.99 17.03 -8.39
CA ASP A 344 -9.12 17.85 -8.84
C ASP A 344 -8.71 19.23 -9.41
N SER A 345 -7.55 19.74 -8.99
CA SER A 345 -6.98 21.01 -9.50
C SER A 345 -6.48 20.95 -10.94
N GLU A 346 -6.25 19.75 -11.47
CA GLU A 346 -5.71 19.54 -12.81
C GLU A 346 -6.81 19.35 -13.87
N PHE A 347 -8.08 19.47 -13.47
CA PHE A 347 -9.18 19.50 -14.41
C PHE A 347 -9.32 20.88 -15.06
N PRO A 348 -9.68 20.95 -16.35
CA PRO A 348 -10.10 19.85 -17.22
C PRO A 348 -8.93 19.04 -17.80
N LEU A 349 -9.15 17.73 -17.97
CA LEU A 349 -8.19 16.84 -18.63
C LEU A 349 -7.98 17.26 -20.10
N PRO A 350 -6.80 17.00 -20.68
CA PRO A 350 -6.54 17.24 -22.10
C PRO A 350 -7.57 16.53 -22.98
N GLU A 351 -8.06 17.23 -24.01
CA GLU A 351 -8.99 16.64 -24.98
C GLU A 351 -8.33 15.51 -25.76
N ARG A 352 -9.09 14.43 -26.01
CA ARG A 352 -8.64 13.31 -26.82
C ARG A 352 -8.57 13.74 -28.28
N THR A 353 -7.35 13.99 -28.75
CA THR A 353 -7.04 14.40 -30.13
C THR A 353 -6.43 13.24 -30.91
N PRO A 354 -6.36 13.27 -32.25
CA PRO A 354 -5.63 12.24 -33.01
C PRO A 354 -4.17 12.06 -32.60
N SER A 355 -3.52 13.14 -32.10
CA SER A 355 -2.17 13.11 -31.54
C SER A 355 -2.11 12.56 -30.11
N ASN A 356 -3.19 12.68 -29.34
CA ASN A 356 -3.30 12.19 -27.97
C ASN A 356 -4.62 11.40 -27.81
N PRO A 357 -4.69 10.16 -28.32
CA PRO A 357 -5.93 9.40 -28.38
C PRO A 357 -6.49 9.03 -27.00
N PHE A 358 -5.62 8.95 -25.98
CA PHE A 358 -5.99 8.53 -24.63
C PHE A 358 -6.11 9.69 -23.63
N GLY A 359 -5.85 10.93 -24.04
CA GLY A 359 -5.88 12.09 -23.14
C GLY A 359 -4.77 12.02 -22.09
N GLU A 360 -3.57 11.60 -22.51
CA GLU A 360 -2.40 11.49 -21.64
C GLU A 360 -2.00 12.86 -21.07
N ILE A 361 -1.61 12.86 -19.79
CA ILE A 361 -0.98 14.00 -19.14
C ILE A 361 0.52 13.69 -19.04
N ILE A 362 1.35 14.60 -19.54
CA ILE A 362 2.80 14.47 -19.51
C ILE A 362 3.37 15.52 -18.56
N GLU A 363 4.15 15.06 -17.60
CA GLU A 363 4.90 15.89 -16.67
C GLU A 363 6.38 15.60 -16.87
N ALA A 364 7.12 16.59 -17.39
CA ALA A 364 8.55 16.46 -17.69
C ALA A 364 9.41 17.60 -17.11
N ASP A 365 8.80 18.67 -16.58
CA ASP A 365 9.51 19.89 -16.21
C ASP A 365 10.18 19.83 -14.83
N PHE A 366 9.97 18.77 -14.05
CA PHE A 366 10.45 18.68 -12.66
C PHE A 366 11.82 18.00 -12.52
N SER A 367 12.26 17.18 -13.49
CA SER A 367 13.55 16.47 -13.44
C SER A 367 14.08 16.19 -14.85
N HIS A 368 15.41 16.21 -15.01
CA HIS A 368 16.07 15.91 -16.28
C HIS A 368 16.14 14.41 -16.59
N ASP A 369 16.05 13.57 -15.55
CA ASP A 369 16.24 12.12 -15.64
C ASP A 369 14.94 11.34 -15.44
N MET A 370 13.81 12.03 -15.27
CA MET A 370 12.52 11.39 -15.07
C MET A 370 11.40 12.13 -15.82
N LYS A 371 10.59 11.36 -16.54
CA LYS A 371 9.31 11.78 -17.13
C LYS A 371 8.18 10.99 -16.48
N ILE A 372 7.06 11.65 -16.20
CA ILE A 372 5.82 10.99 -15.74
C ILE A 372 4.75 11.16 -16.82
N SER A 373 4.03 10.07 -17.12
CA SER A 373 2.83 10.09 -17.96
C SER A 373 1.66 9.43 -17.24
N THR A 374 0.48 10.04 -17.29
CA THR A 374 -0.74 9.51 -16.67
C THR A 374 -1.81 9.24 -17.72
N TYR A 375 -2.40 8.04 -17.69
CA TYR A 375 -3.46 7.57 -18.58
C TYR A 375 -4.70 7.14 -17.78
N VAL A 376 -5.83 7.79 -18.06
CA VAL A 376 -7.14 7.49 -17.44
C VAL A 376 -7.89 6.46 -18.28
N ASP A 377 -7.36 5.23 -18.33
CA ASP A 377 -8.00 4.07 -18.99
C ASP A 377 -7.47 2.77 -18.35
N TYR A 378 -8.08 1.64 -18.71
CA TYR A 378 -7.57 0.33 -18.34
C TYR A 378 -6.44 -0.10 -19.26
N PHE A 379 -5.45 -0.81 -18.70
CA PHE A 379 -4.28 -1.27 -19.46
C PHE A 379 -4.64 -2.13 -20.67
N HIS A 380 -5.59 -3.06 -20.52
CA HIS A 380 -5.99 -3.95 -21.61
C HIS A 380 -6.58 -3.19 -22.81
N ASN A 381 -7.22 -2.05 -22.60
CA ASN A 381 -7.73 -1.22 -23.70
C ASN A 381 -6.59 -0.60 -24.50
N ILE A 382 -5.59 -0.05 -23.80
CA ILE A 382 -4.43 0.59 -24.43
C ILE A 382 -3.56 -0.47 -25.12
N HIS A 383 -3.32 -1.60 -24.45
CA HIS A 383 -2.49 -2.68 -24.97
C HIS A 383 -3.01 -3.25 -26.30
N ARG A 384 -4.33 -3.45 -26.45
CA ARG A 384 -4.94 -3.92 -27.71
C ARG A 384 -4.67 -3.03 -28.91
N THR A 385 -4.42 -1.73 -28.70
CA THR A 385 -4.11 -0.80 -29.79
C THR A 385 -2.64 -0.85 -30.23
N GLY A 386 -1.78 -1.54 -29.47
CA GLY A 386 -0.34 -1.57 -29.70
C GLY A 386 0.38 -0.27 -29.32
N TYR A 387 -0.28 0.67 -28.63
CA TYR A 387 0.24 2.02 -28.36
C TYR A 387 1.58 2.04 -27.62
N PHE A 388 1.78 1.15 -26.64
CA PHE A 388 3.05 1.05 -25.90
C PHE A 388 4.06 0.08 -26.54
N GLY A 389 3.66 -0.66 -27.57
CA GLY A 389 4.51 -1.63 -28.23
C GLY A 389 5.59 -0.96 -29.09
N PRO A 390 6.77 -1.59 -29.24
CA PRO A 390 7.18 -2.88 -28.68
C PRO A 390 7.55 -2.79 -27.20
N TYR A 391 7.35 -3.89 -26.47
CA TYR A 391 7.83 -4.05 -25.09
C TYR A 391 9.23 -4.66 -25.07
N ASP A 392 10.11 -4.12 -24.23
CA ASP A 392 11.47 -4.58 -24.04
C ASP A 392 11.68 -5.03 -22.59
N PRO A 393 11.76 -6.33 -22.31
CA PRO A 393 12.02 -6.86 -20.96
C PRO A 393 13.34 -6.41 -20.31
N TYR A 394 14.24 -5.75 -21.05
CA TYR A 394 15.49 -5.17 -20.55
C TYR A 394 15.37 -3.72 -20.08
N PHE A 395 14.28 -3.03 -20.43
CA PHE A 395 14.03 -1.63 -20.07
C PHE A 395 12.63 -1.40 -19.49
N ASP A 396 11.71 -2.34 -19.66
CA ASP A 396 10.33 -2.24 -19.21
C ASP A 396 10.06 -3.12 -17.99
N VAL A 397 9.34 -2.55 -17.04
CA VAL A 397 8.87 -3.24 -15.84
C VAL A 397 7.44 -2.80 -15.52
N PHE A 398 6.62 -3.75 -15.10
CA PHE A 398 5.27 -3.50 -14.61
C PHE A 398 5.26 -3.54 -13.09
N VAL A 399 4.52 -2.63 -12.48
CA VAL A 399 4.38 -2.53 -11.03
C VAL A 399 2.89 -2.43 -10.69
N LEU A 400 2.45 -3.30 -9.80
CA LEU A 400 1.09 -3.38 -9.29
C LEU A 400 1.13 -3.06 -7.79
N PHE A 401 0.69 -1.86 -7.42
CA PHE A 401 0.55 -1.50 -6.02
C PHE A 401 -0.80 -1.96 -5.49
N HIS A 402 -0.77 -2.85 -4.50
CA HIS A 402 -1.96 -3.43 -3.84
C HIS A 402 -3.12 -3.75 -4.81
N PRO A 403 -2.87 -4.51 -5.91
CA PRO A 403 -3.85 -4.66 -6.99
C PRO A 403 -5.14 -5.36 -6.55
N GLY A 404 -5.07 -6.19 -5.50
CA GLY A 404 -6.20 -7.01 -5.06
C GLY A 404 -6.65 -7.97 -6.15
N LEU A 405 -5.71 -8.67 -6.80
CA LEU A 405 -5.97 -9.59 -7.91
C LEU A 405 -6.98 -10.67 -7.52
N GLY A 406 -6.85 -11.22 -6.31
CA GLY A 406 -7.71 -12.25 -5.76
C GLY A 406 -8.88 -11.71 -4.93
N HIS A 407 -9.01 -10.39 -4.75
CA HIS A 407 -10.10 -9.84 -3.96
C HIS A 407 -11.43 -9.96 -4.73
N PRO A 408 -12.52 -10.47 -4.11
CA PRO A 408 -13.82 -10.57 -4.76
C PRO A 408 -14.36 -9.30 -5.42
N ALA A 409 -13.99 -8.11 -4.93
CA ALA A 409 -14.46 -6.84 -5.49
C ALA A 409 -13.75 -6.45 -6.80
N SER A 410 -12.43 -6.67 -6.90
CA SER A 410 -11.59 -6.19 -8.02
C SER A 410 -11.12 -7.28 -8.98
N SER A 411 -11.15 -8.56 -8.59
CA SER A 411 -10.64 -9.67 -9.40
C SER A 411 -11.19 -9.73 -10.84
N HIS A 412 -12.43 -9.31 -11.06
CA HIS A 412 -13.06 -9.31 -12.38
C HIS A 412 -12.42 -8.29 -13.36
N GLU A 413 -11.89 -7.17 -12.87
CA GLU A 413 -11.24 -6.14 -13.70
C GLU A 413 -9.84 -6.60 -14.18
N TRP A 414 -9.20 -7.47 -13.39
CA TRP A 414 -7.86 -7.99 -13.67
C TRP A 414 -7.85 -9.23 -14.56
N GLU A 415 -8.98 -9.94 -14.67
CA GLU A 415 -9.08 -11.20 -15.42
C GLU A 415 -8.68 -11.04 -16.89
N GLU A 416 -9.07 -9.94 -17.52
CA GLU A 416 -8.69 -9.63 -18.90
C GLU A 416 -7.27 -9.06 -19.01
N THR A 417 -6.82 -8.33 -18.00
CA THR A 417 -5.53 -7.63 -17.99
C THR A 417 -4.37 -8.60 -17.81
N LEU A 418 -4.53 -9.63 -16.97
CA LEU A 418 -3.46 -10.55 -16.57
C LEU A 418 -2.84 -11.31 -17.77
N PRO A 419 -3.61 -11.94 -18.69
CA PRO A 419 -3.03 -12.61 -19.85
C PRO A 419 -2.19 -11.68 -20.74
N MET A 420 -2.69 -10.46 -20.99
CA MET A 420 -1.97 -9.45 -21.78
C MET A 420 -0.68 -9.00 -21.10
N LEU A 421 -0.66 -8.92 -19.76
CA LEU A 421 0.58 -8.65 -19.02
C LEU A 421 1.60 -9.77 -19.17
N LEU A 422 1.17 -11.03 -19.09
CA LEU A 422 2.05 -12.19 -19.27
C LEU A 422 2.54 -12.34 -20.72
N GLU A 423 1.82 -11.81 -21.69
CA GLU A 423 2.26 -11.74 -23.09
C GLU A 423 3.49 -10.85 -23.26
N THR A 424 3.59 -9.75 -22.51
CA THR A 424 4.72 -8.80 -22.62
C THR A 424 6.09 -9.40 -22.26
N LYS A 425 6.12 -10.52 -21.52
CA LYS A 425 7.35 -11.15 -20.97
C LYS A 425 8.23 -10.22 -20.12
N CYS A 426 7.70 -9.06 -19.73
CA CYS A 426 8.37 -8.13 -18.85
C CYS A 426 8.15 -8.56 -17.38
N PRO A 427 9.08 -8.22 -16.47
CA PRO A 427 8.88 -8.45 -15.05
C PRO A 427 7.69 -7.66 -14.50
N ILE A 428 6.88 -8.31 -13.68
CA ILE A 428 5.74 -7.73 -12.97
C ILE A 428 6.04 -7.81 -11.48
N ILE A 429 6.18 -6.66 -10.83
CA ILE A 429 6.33 -6.51 -9.39
C ILE A 429 4.95 -6.25 -8.80
N SER A 430 4.57 -7.00 -7.77
CA SER A 430 3.29 -6.85 -7.10
C SER A 430 3.47 -6.74 -5.59
N THR A 431 2.64 -5.91 -4.96
CA THR A 431 2.66 -5.66 -3.50
C THR A 431 1.30 -5.92 -2.87
N GLY A 432 1.26 -6.06 -1.54
CA GLY A 432 0.01 -6.29 -0.80
C GLY A 432 -0.02 -5.56 0.54
N TYR A 433 -1.23 -5.33 1.07
CA TYR A 433 -1.45 -4.70 2.39
C TYR A 433 -1.18 -5.65 3.55
N THR A 434 -1.40 -6.96 3.35
CA THR A 434 -1.23 -8.01 4.35
C THR A 434 -0.64 -9.27 3.72
N GLU A 435 -0.14 -10.18 4.57
CA GLU A 435 0.33 -11.50 4.11
C GLU A 435 -0.80 -12.29 3.44
N TRP A 436 -2.00 -12.23 4.01
CA TRP A 436 -3.17 -12.95 3.53
C TRP A 436 -3.63 -12.45 2.17
N ASP A 437 -3.67 -11.13 1.95
CA ASP A 437 -4.05 -10.58 0.65
C ASP A 437 -3.03 -10.95 -0.42
N MET A 438 -1.73 -10.90 -0.10
CA MET A 438 -0.67 -11.33 -1.02
C MET A 438 -0.81 -12.82 -1.38
N LYS A 439 -1.07 -13.70 -0.40
CA LYS A 439 -1.31 -15.13 -0.67
C LYS A 439 -2.54 -15.35 -1.54
N ARG A 440 -3.64 -14.66 -1.27
CA ARG A 440 -4.87 -14.74 -2.07
C ARG A 440 -4.63 -14.32 -3.53
N ASP A 441 -3.86 -13.25 -3.73
CA ASP A 441 -3.50 -12.76 -5.06
C ASP A 441 -2.65 -13.80 -5.82
N ILE A 442 -1.70 -14.45 -5.15
CA ILE A 442 -0.86 -15.51 -5.74
C ILE A 442 -1.69 -16.73 -6.10
N GLU A 443 -2.55 -17.20 -5.19
CA GLU A 443 -3.45 -18.33 -5.44
C GLU A 443 -4.40 -18.04 -6.61
N TRP A 444 -4.87 -16.79 -6.73
CA TRP A 444 -5.71 -16.39 -7.84
C TRP A 444 -4.95 -16.40 -9.18
N VAL A 445 -3.72 -15.86 -9.21
CA VAL A 445 -2.86 -15.91 -10.41
C VAL A 445 -2.53 -17.35 -10.78
N ASP A 446 -2.21 -18.20 -9.80
CA ASP A 446 -1.90 -19.61 -10.02
C ASP A 446 -3.08 -20.38 -10.60
N LYS A 447 -4.30 -20.11 -10.08
CA LYS A 447 -5.53 -20.74 -10.57
C LYS A 447 -5.90 -20.28 -11.98
N LYS A 448 -5.69 -19.01 -12.33
CA LYS A 448 -6.06 -18.44 -13.62
C LYS A 448 -5.06 -18.75 -14.72
N MET A 449 -3.76 -18.67 -14.41
CA MET A 449 -2.66 -18.75 -15.39
C MET A 449 -1.70 -19.88 -15.05
N SER A 450 -2.23 -21.03 -14.63
CA SER A 450 -1.43 -22.17 -14.18
C SER A 450 -0.43 -22.60 -15.26
N GLY A 451 0.85 -22.56 -14.91
CA GLY A 451 1.93 -22.99 -15.80
C GLY A 451 2.33 -22.00 -16.89
N GLU A 452 1.74 -20.80 -16.96
CA GLU A 452 2.07 -19.76 -17.95
C GLU A 452 2.98 -18.64 -17.42
N TYR A 453 3.24 -18.61 -16.10
CA TYR A 453 4.13 -17.65 -15.47
C TYR A 453 5.28 -18.34 -14.72
N ASP A 454 6.37 -17.59 -14.55
CA ASP A 454 7.49 -17.92 -13.67
C ASP A 454 7.52 -16.93 -12.52
N LEU A 455 7.71 -17.42 -11.29
CA LEU A 455 8.01 -16.57 -10.14
C LEU A 455 9.44 -16.02 -10.27
N LEU A 456 9.59 -14.71 -10.11
CA LEU A 456 10.87 -14.00 -10.08
C LEU A 456 11.33 -13.75 -8.65
N LEU A 457 10.42 -13.34 -7.78
CA LEU A 457 10.67 -13.07 -6.37
C LEU A 457 9.60 -13.79 -5.54
N GLN A 458 10.05 -14.65 -4.63
CA GLN A 458 9.17 -15.36 -3.71
C GLN A 458 8.44 -14.37 -2.80
N PRO A 459 7.16 -14.64 -2.48
CA PRO A 459 6.39 -13.80 -1.58
C PRO A 459 7.04 -13.67 -0.21
N GLY A 460 6.97 -12.47 0.34
CA GLY A 460 7.47 -12.18 1.68
C GLY A 460 7.37 -10.70 2.03
N GLU A 461 7.67 -10.40 3.29
CA GLU A 461 7.66 -9.04 3.81
C GLU A 461 8.63 -8.14 3.02
N ASN A 462 8.14 -6.97 2.65
CA ASN A 462 8.93 -5.93 2.01
C ASN A 462 9.79 -5.20 3.06
N ILE A 463 11.10 -5.14 2.79
CA ILE A 463 12.07 -4.45 3.65
C ILE A 463 11.75 -2.96 3.73
N PHE A 464 11.22 -2.41 2.62
CA PHE A 464 10.84 -1.01 2.48
C PHE A 464 9.32 -0.81 2.58
N ARG A 465 8.60 -1.63 3.35
CA ARG A 465 7.19 -1.37 3.67
C ARG A 465 7.03 -0.05 4.43
N SER A 466 5.85 0.54 4.34
CA SER A 466 5.49 1.69 5.18
C SER A 466 5.55 1.30 6.66
N LEU A 467 6.17 2.13 7.49
CA LEU A 467 6.10 1.94 8.94
C LEU A 467 4.84 2.58 9.55
N ARG A 468 4.14 3.41 8.77
CA ARG A 468 2.84 3.98 9.13
C ARG A 468 1.75 2.94 8.89
N TRP A 469 0.85 2.83 9.86
CA TRP A 469 -0.39 2.09 9.74
C TRP A 469 -1.50 3.02 9.27
N ASP A 470 -2.39 2.48 8.44
CA ASP A 470 -3.57 3.16 7.95
C ASP A 470 -4.83 2.50 8.51
N LEU A 471 -5.80 3.34 8.81
CA LEU A 471 -7.11 2.92 9.34
C LEU A 471 -8.10 2.75 8.19
N ASN A 472 -8.73 1.59 8.11
CA ASN A 472 -9.87 1.40 7.23
C ASN A 472 -11.11 2.12 7.83
N GLU A 473 -11.67 3.08 7.10
CA GLU A 473 -12.79 3.89 7.60
C GLU A 473 -14.12 3.12 7.63
N GLN A 474 -14.24 2.05 6.83
CA GLN A 474 -15.41 1.18 6.82
C GLN A 474 -15.33 0.12 7.92
N ASP A 475 -14.13 -0.19 8.40
CA ASP A 475 -13.90 -1.14 9.48
C ASP A 475 -12.67 -0.74 10.31
N PRO A 476 -12.85 0.06 11.38
CA PRO A 476 -11.74 0.56 12.20
C PRO A 476 -10.91 -0.52 12.88
N SER A 477 -11.41 -1.75 12.98
CA SER A 477 -10.66 -2.88 13.52
C SER A 477 -9.67 -3.47 12.50
N ASP A 478 -9.92 -3.24 11.21
CA ASP A 478 -9.04 -3.64 10.11
C ASP A 478 -7.98 -2.57 9.86
N ILE A 479 -6.74 -2.89 10.25
CA ILE A 479 -5.57 -2.02 10.11
C ILE A 479 -4.68 -2.53 8.98
N THR A 480 -4.26 -1.61 8.11
CA THR A 480 -3.46 -1.96 6.93
C THR A 480 -2.12 -1.23 6.96
N CYS A 481 -1.14 -1.82 6.27
CA CYS A 481 0.20 -1.26 6.13
C CYS A 481 0.51 -1.17 4.63
N GLY A 482 0.82 0.05 4.17
CA GLY A 482 1.21 0.27 2.78
C GLY A 482 2.43 -0.56 2.39
N ASN A 483 2.32 -1.32 1.29
CA ASN A 483 3.39 -2.16 0.73
C ASN A 483 3.97 -3.18 1.71
N TRP A 484 3.14 -3.79 2.57
CA TRP A 484 3.60 -4.81 3.53
C TRP A 484 4.39 -5.95 2.87
N GLY A 485 3.84 -6.52 1.79
CA GLY A 485 4.42 -7.65 1.07
C GLY A 485 4.90 -7.27 -0.32
N VAL A 486 5.91 -7.98 -0.83
CA VAL A 486 6.39 -7.85 -2.21
C VAL A 486 6.70 -9.22 -2.81
N TRP A 487 6.27 -9.41 -4.05
CA TRP A 487 6.57 -10.58 -4.87
C TRP A 487 6.66 -10.15 -6.34
N ALA A 488 7.22 -11.01 -7.19
CA ALA A 488 7.34 -10.69 -8.61
C ALA A 488 7.22 -11.94 -9.46
N PHE A 489 6.67 -11.77 -10.66
CA PHE A 489 6.44 -12.84 -11.62
C PHE A 489 6.57 -12.31 -13.05
N ARG A 490 6.66 -13.21 -14.03
CA ARG A 490 6.64 -12.88 -15.46
C ARG A 490 5.96 -13.98 -16.25
N GLY A 491 5.53 -13.68 -17.47
CA GLY A 491 5.10 -14.73 -18.40
C GLY A 491 6.27 -15.60 -18.87
N LYS A 492 6.03 -16.91 -19.02
CA LYS A 492 7.03 -17.87 -19.48
C LYS A 492 7.54 -17.54 -20.88
N ARG A 493 8.84 -17.74 -21.08
CA ARG A 493 9.47 -17.80 -22.40
C ARG A 493 9.60 -19.26 -22.79
N TYR A 494 8.87 -19.68 -23.83
CA TYR A 494 9.11 -21.00 -24.41
C TYR A 494 10.43 -20.93 -25.18
N GLU A 495 11.44 -21.64 -24.71
CA GLU A 495 12.63 -21.87 -25.54
C GLU A 495 12.18 -22.62 -26.78
N THR A 496 12.48 -22.08 -27.96
CA THR A 496 12.34 -22.80 -29.23
C THR A 496 13.23 -24.04 -29.15
N THR A 497 12.65 -25.18 -28.79
CA THR A 497 13.29 -26.47 -28.98
C THR A 497 13.49 -26.64 -30.48
N THR A 498 14.75 -26.58 -30.92
CA THR A 498 15.11 -27.03 -32.25
C THR A 498 14.59 -28.46 -32.39
N LYS A 499 13.61 -28.68 -33.29
CA LYS A 499 13.24 -30.04 -33.70
C LYS A 499 14.54 -30.75 -34.06
N GLY A 500 14.85 -31.83 -33.36
CA GLY A 500 15.99 -32.67 -33.68
C GLY A 500 15.91 -33.10 -35.15
N PRO A 501 17.05 -33.29 -35.82
CA PRO A 501 17.06 -33.74 -37.21
C PRO A 501 16.33 -35.07 -37.30
N VAL A 502 15.43 -35.15 -38.29
CA VAL A 502 14.56 -36.30 -38.61
C VAL A 502 15.38 -37.54 -38.92
#